data_AF-A0A0Q2RND4-F1
#
_entry.id   AF-A0A0Q2RND4-F1
#
_cell.length_a   1.000
_cell.length_b   1.000
_cell.length_c   1.000
_cell.angle_alpha   90.00
_cell.angle_beta   90.00
_cell.angle_gamma   90.00
#
_symmetry.space_group_name_H-M   'P 1'
#
loop_
_entity.id
_entity.type
_entity.pdbx_description
1 polymer ?
#
loop_
_entity_poly.entity_id
_entity_poly.type
_entity_poly.pdbx_seq_one_letter_code
_entity_poly.pdbx_strand_id
1 'polypeptide(L)' 'MTQPSVPLSDAPDEIKLAVDLIYLLESNGVDPKVALAALAIVKADLQQKLDNH' A
#
# COMPACT_ATOMS: atom_id res chain seq x y z
N MET A 1 -1.14 -29.28 -5.96
CA MET A 1 -0.22 -28.36 -6.67
C MET A 1 0.21 -27.32 -5.66
N THR A 2 1.49 -27.32 -5.26
CA THR A 2 2.04 -26.38 -4.28
C THR A 2 2.24 -25.03 -4.96
N GLN A 3 1.38 -24.08 -4.66
CA GLN A 3 1.55 -22.69 -5.04
C GLN A 3 2.88 -22.21 -4.42
N PRO A 4 3.81 -21.60 -5.18
CA PRO A 4 5.00 -21.02 -4.58
C PRO A 4 4.55 -19.79 -3.80
N SER A 5 4.32 -19.96 -2.50
CA SER A 5 4.15 -18.86 -1.56
C SER A 5 5.51 -18.22 -1.40
N VAL A 6 5.86 -17.30 -2.31
CA VAL A 6 7.01 -16.42 -2.11
C VAL A 6 6.79 -15.76 -0.74
N PRO A 7 7.69 -15.98 0.23
CA PRO A 7 7.54 -15.36 1.54
C PRO A 7 7.45 -13.84 1.34
N LEU A 8 6.52 -13.19 2.04
CA LEU A 8 6.43 -11.71 2.01
C LEU A 8 7.77 -11.05 2.35
N SER A 9 8.67 -11.74 3.07
CA SER A 9 10.04 -11.29 3.36
C SER A 9 10.90 -11.07 2.12
N ASP A 10 10.65 -11.78 1.02
CA ASP A 10 11.44 -11.70 -0.21
C ASP A 10 10.80 -10.79 -1.27
N ALA A 11 9.63 -10.21 -0.97
CA ALA A 11 8.96 -9.29 -1.88
C ALA A 11 9.66 -7.91 -1.95
N PRO A 12 9.51 -7.17 -3.06
CA PRO A 12 9.92 -5.77 -3.14
C PRO A 12 9.29 -4.93 -2.02
N ASP A 13 9.99 -3.86 -1.61
CA ASP A 13 9.58 -3.03 -0.48
C ASP A 13 8.20 -2.38 -0.71
N GLU A 14 7.89 -2.00 -1.95
CA GLU A 14 6.59 -1.45 -2.33
C GLU A 14 5.45 -2.46 -2.17
N ILE A 15 5.72 -3.76 -2.37
CA ILE A 15 4.72 -4.83 -2.22
C ILE A 15 4.49 -5.10 -0.74
N LYS A 16 5.55 -5.17 0.07
CA LYS A 16 5.45 -5.32 1.53
C LYS A 16 4.63 -4.18 2.14
N LEU A 17 4.97 -2.94 1.78
CA LEU A 17 4.27 -1.76 2.27
C LEU A 17 2.80 -1.74 1.83
N ALA A 18 2.50 -2.13 0.59
CA ALA A 18 1.12 -2.21 0.13
C ALA A 18 0.29 -3.22 0.96
N VAL A 19 0.87 -4.38 1.28
CA VAL A 19 0.22 -5.39 2.12
C VAL A 19 -0.02 -4.88 3.54
N ASP A 20 0.96 -4.22 4.14
CA ASP A 20 0.83 -3.63 5.48
C ASP A 20 -0.25 -2.53 5.52
N LEU A 21 -0.31 -1.68 4.49
CA LEU A 21 -1.33 -0.64 4.37
C LEU A 21 -2.73 -1.23 4.18
N ILE A 22 -2.89 -2.28 3.36
CA ILE A 22 -4.17 -2.97 3.20
C ILE A 22 -4.63 -3.53 4.55
N TYR A 23 -3.75 -4.26 5.25
CA TYR A 23 -4.05 -4.82 6.55
C TYR A 23 -4.47 -3.74 7.57
N LEU A 24 -3.77 -2.60 7.59
CA LEU A 24 -4.10 -1.48 8.48
C LEU A 24 -5.49 -0.91 8.17
N LEU A 25 -5.82 -0.70 6.90
CA LEU A 25 -7.10 -0.14 6.48
C LEU A 25 -8.26 -1.07 6.81
N GLU A 26 -8.10 -2.37 6.54
CA GLU A 26 -9.10 -3.40 6.86
C GLU A 26 -9.29 -3.54 8.38
N SER A 27 -8.19 -3.57 9.15
CA SER A 27 -8.24 -3.68 10.62
C SER A 27 -8.94 -2.50 11.28
N ASN A 28 -8.94 -1.33 10.63
CA ASN A 28 -9.65 -0.14 11.09
C ASN A 28 -11.06 0.00 10.49
N GLY A 29 -11.52 -0.97 9.69
CA GLY A 29 -12.85 -0.95 9.07
C GLY A 29 -13.06 0.20 8.09
N VAL A 30 -11.98 0.66 7.43
CA VAL A 30 -12.05 1.78 6.49
C VAL A 30 -12.76 1.32 5.21
N ASP A 31 -13.78 2.07 4.78
CA ASP A 31 -14.47 1.80 3.51
C ASP A 31 -13.46 1.88 2.34
N PRO A 32 -13.43 0.89 1.43
CA PRO A 32 -12.47 0.88 0.32
C PRO A 32 -12.51 2.12 -0.57
N LYS A 33 -13.67 2.76 -0.76
CA LYS A 33 -13.76 4.00 -1.55
C LYS A 33 -13.10 5.16 -0.82
N VAL A 34 -13.28 5.24 0.49
CA VAL A 34 -12.62 6.23 1.34
C VAL A 34 -11.11 5.99 1.35
N ALA A 35 -10.67 4.73 1.49
CA ALA A 35 -9.26 4.35 1.42
C ALA A 35 -8.62 4.76 0.09
N LEU A 36 -9.26 4.47 -1.04
CA LEU A 36 -8.77 4.86 -2.36
C LEU A 36 -8.66 6.38 -2.52
N ALA A 37 -9.66 7.14 -2.04
CA ALA A 37 -9.61 8.60 -2.07
C ALA A 37 -8.45 9.15 -1.22
N ALA A 38 -8.24 8.60 -0.02
CA ALA A 38 -7.13 8.99 0.85
C ALA A 38 -5.77 8.64 0.22
N LEU A 39 -5.62 7.44 -0.35
CA LEU A 39 -4.38 7.02 -1.02
C LEU A 39 -4.06 7.90 -2.23
N ALA A 40 -5.06 8.42 -2.95
CA ALA A 40 -4.84 9.38 -4.03
C ALA A 40 -4.22 10.70 -3.52
N ILE A 41 -4.66 11.18 -2.35
CA ILE A 41 -4.08 12.37 -1.70
C ILE A 41 -2.64 12.10 -1.27
N VAL A 42 -2.39 10.97 -0.60
CA VAL A 42 -1.03 10.57 -0.18
C VAL A 42 -0.10 10.46 -1.38
N LYS A 43 -0.56 9.82 -2.47
CA LYS A 43 0.21 9.72 -3.72
C LYS A 43 0.60 11.10 -4.26
N ALA A 44 -0.34 12.05 -4.29
CA ALA A 44 -0.08 13.40 -4.78
C ALA A 44 0.94 14.16 -3.91
N ASP A 45 0.88 14.01 -2.59
CA ASP A 45 1.86 14.60 -1.66
C ASP A 45 3.27 14.02 -1.86
N LEU A 46 3.37 12.69 -1.99
CA LEU A 46 4.65 12.03 -2.27
C LEU A 46 5.22 12.44 -3.63
N GLN A 47 4.38 12.56 -4.66
CA GLN A 47 4.80 13.02 -5.98
C GLN A 47 5.37 14.44 -5.92
N GLN A 48 4.70 15.37 -5.23
CA GLN A 48 5.20 16.73 -5.04
C GLN A 48 6.57 16.77 -4.34
N LYS A 49 6.81 15.86 -3.38
CA LYS A 49 8.12 15.75 -2.71
C LYS A 49 9.23 15.24 -3.64
N LEU A 50 8.88 14.42 -4.63
CA LEU A 50 9.82 13.95 -5.66
C LEU A 50 10.08 15.00 -6.73
N ASP A 51 9.07 15.81 -7.09
CA ASP A 51 9.18 16.88 -8.08
C ASP A 51 9.90 18.14 -7.56
N ASN A 52 9.86 18.40 -6.25
CA ASN A 52 10.53 19.55 -5.62
C ASN A 52 12.04 19.30 -5.36
N HIS A 53 12.70 18.56 -6.24
CA HIS A 53 14.13 18.24 -6.17
C HIS A 53 15.00 19.24 -6.95
#